data_AF-A0A956HW50-F1
#
_entry.id   AF-A0A956HW50-F1
#
_cell.length_a   1.000
_cell.length_b   1.000
_cell.length_c   1.000
_cell.angle_alpha   90.00
_cell.angle_beta   90.00
_cell.angle_gamma   90.00
#
_symmetry.space_group_name_H-M   'P 1'
#
loop_
_entity.id
_entity.type
_entity.pdbx_description
1 polymer ?
#
loop_
_entity_poly.entity_id
_entity_poly.type
_entity_poly.pdbx_seq_one_letter_code
_entity_poly.pdbx_strand_id
1 'polypeptide(L)'
;MANKSTNEDREWRVSVYETLIADRRVQAIAMQIAEASREPGDPEVNVGDTAAARRYLLKCVMRMTITELANIDIATAGGLWGRGAIGAARWRARAKAPRQVPATSEPLRRKPRA
;
A
#
# COMPACT_ATOMS: atom_id res chain seq x y z
N MET A 1 -4.10 -6.30 -35.57
CA MET A 1 -2.69 -6.19 -35.13
C MET A 1 -2.59 -5.29 -33.89
N ALA A 2 -3.34 -5.61 -32.83
CA ALA A 2 -3.09 -5.02 -31.52
C ALA A 2 -2.13 -5.96 -30.78
N ASN A 3 -1.34 -5.42 -29.86
CA ASN A 3 -0.92 -6.08 -28.63
C ASN A 3 0.49 -6.67 -28.46
N LYS A 4 1.48 -6.40 -29.35
CA LYS A 4 2.87 -6.81 -29.08
C LYS A 4 3.63 -5.78 -28.22
N SER A 5 3.59 -4.50 -28.62
CA SER A 5 4.25 -3.41 -27.90
C SER A 5 3.69 -3.20 -26.48
N THR A 6 2.38 -3.32 -26.31
CA THR A 6 1.72 -3.19 -25.00
C THR A 6 2.10 -4.32 -24.03
N ASN A 7 2.42 -5.52 -24.55
CA ASN A 7 2.85 -6.62 -23.70
C ASN A 7 4.34 -6.49 -23.33
N GLU A 8 5.18 -6.08 -24.28
CA GLU A 8 6.60 -5.77 -24.05
C GLU A 8 6.76 -4.63 -23.02
N ASP A 9 5.96 -3.55 -23.13
CA ASP A 9 5.94 -2.45 -22.16
C ASP A 9 5.56 -2.92 -20.75
N ARG A 10 4.56 -3.81 -20.66
CA ARG A 10 4.10 -4.36 -19.39
C ARG A 10 5.18 -5.22 -18.74
N GLU A 11 5.84 -6.07 -19.51
CA GLU A 11 6.93 -6.93 -19.04
C GLU A 11 8.13 -6.10 -18.57
N TRP A 12 8.50 -5.05 -19.32
CA TRP A 12 9.54 -4.11 -18.91
C TRP A 12 9.20 -3.42 -17.58
N ARG A 13 7.96 -2.92 -17.42
CA ARG A 13 7.51 -2.31 -16.16
C ARG A 13 7.58 -3.28 -14.98
N VAL A 14 7.24 -4.55 -15.19
CA VAL A 14 7.36 -5.59 -14.16
C VAL A 14 8.84 -5.78 -13.79
N SER A 15 9.73 -5.84 -14.77
CA SER A 15 11.18 -5.97 -14.53
C SER A 15 11.75 -4.79 -13.73
N VAL A 16 11.35 -3.56 -14.07
CA VAL A 16 11.73 -2.36 -13.29
C VAL A 16 11.20 -2.48 -11.86
N TYR A 17 9.94 -2.84 -11.67
CA TYR A 17 9.37 -3.06 -10.34
C TYR A 17 10.13 -4.11 -9.52
N GLU A 18 10.45 -5.27 -10.10
CA GLU A 18 11.21 -6.34 -9.44
C GLU A 18 12.61 -5.84 -9.01
N THR A 19 13.25 -5.04 -9.86
CA THR A 19 14.53 -4.39 -9.54
C THR A 19 14.40 -3.44 -8.35
N LEU A 20 13.35 -2.60 -8.33
CA LEU A 20 13.11 -1.65 -7.25
C LEU A 20 12.86 -2.35 -5.90
N ILE A 21 12.11 -3.45 -5.86
CA ILE A 21 11.86 -4.17 -4.60
C ILE A 21 13.05 -5.00 -4.12
N ALA A 22 13.98 -5.34 -5.01
CA ALA A 22 15.22 -6.03 -4.68
C ALA A 22 16.31 -5.08 -4.14
N ASP A 23 16.24 -3.78 -4.47
CA ASP A 23 17.20 -2.79 -4.00
C ASP A 23 16.98 -2.44 -2.52
N ARG A 24 17.97 -2.81 -1.69
CA ARG A 24 17.97 -2.56 -0.24
C ARG A 24 17.93 -1.06 0.11
N ARG A 25 18.46 -0.19 -0.74
CA ARG A 25 18.44 1.27 -0.52
C ARG A 25 17.03 1.80 -0.66
N VAL A 26 16.30 1.35 -1.69
CA VAL A 26 14.89 1.72 -1.90
C VAL A 26 14.05 1.23 -0.72
N GLN A 27 14.28 0.01 -0.24
CA GLN A 27 13.61 -0.52 0.95
C GLN A 27 13.91 0.32 2.21
N ALA A 28 15.17 0.70 2.44
CA ALA A 28 15.57 1.51 3.58
C ALA A 28 14.93 2.90 3.54
N ILE A 29 14.96 3.57 2.37
CA ILE A 29 14.30 4.86 2.15
C ILE A 29 12.80 4.75 2.37
N ALA A 30 12.17 3.68 1.88
CA ALA A 30 10.74 3.44 2.08
C ALA A 30 10.38 3.34 3.56
N MET A 31 11.19 2.63 4.35
CA MET A 31 10.97 2.53 5.80
C MET A 31 11.15 3.87 6.49
N GLN A 32 12.23 4.61 6.16
CA GLN A 32 12.50 5.93 6.72
C GLN A 32 11.36 6.92 6.42
N ILE A 33 10.89 6.97 5.17
CA ILE A 33 9.79 7.85 4.78
C ILE A 33 8.48 7.41 5.44
N ALA A 34 8.20 6.11 5.55
CA ALA A 34 7.00 5.62 6.20
C ALA A 34 6.96 6.04 7.67
N GLU A 35 8.09 5.87 8.38
CA GLU A 35 8.24 6.29 9.78
C GLU A 35 8.15 7.82 9.93
N ALA A 36 8.81 8.58 9.05
CA ALA A 36 8.75 10.04 9.07
C ALA A 36 7.36 10.60 8.71
N SER A 37 6.54 9.84 8.00
CA SER A 37 5.16 10.23 7.63
C SER A 37 4.12 9.88 8.69
N ARG A 38 4.54 9.35 9.85
CA ARG A 38 3.63 9.00 10.94
C ARG A 38 3.05 10.24 11.58
N GLU A 39 1.75 10.21 11.79
CA GLU A 39 1.02 11.19 12.59
C GLU A 39 0.88 10.68 14.04
N PRO A 40 0.63 11.57 15.02
CA PRO A 40 0.32 11.14 16.38
C PRO A 40 -0.84 10.13 16.41
N GLY A 41 -0.58 8.96 16.98
CA GLY A 41 -1.54 7.85 17.03
C GLY A 41 -1.39 6.80 15.91
N ASP A 42 -0.50 7.02 14.94
CA ASP A 42 -0.20 5.99 13.94
C ASP A 42 0.61 4.83 14.53
N PRO A 43 0.33 3.59 14.07
CA PRO A 43 1.11 2.42 14.46
C PRO A 43 2.54 2.54 13.92
N GLU A 44 3.48 1.90 14.63
CA GLU A 44 4.82 1.68 14.10
C GLU A 44 4.77 0.83 12.83
N VAL A 45 5.60 1.21 11.85
CA VAL A 45 5.76 0.52 10.60
C VAL A 45 6.85 -0.55 10.79
N ASN A 46 6.55 -1.77 10.35
CA ASN A 46 7.54 -2.86 10.40
C ASN A 46 7.82 -3.39 8.99
N VAL A 47 8.80 -4.30 8.90
CA VAL A 47 9.21 -4.93 7.64
C VAL A 47 8.04 -5.63 6.95
N GLY A 48 7.11 -6.22 7.70
CA GLY A 48 5.90 -6.84 7.17
C GLY A 48 5.00 -5.86 6.43
N ASP A 49 4.89 -4.61 6.89
CA ASP A 49 4.08 -3.57 6.23
C ASP A 49 4.72 -3.14 4.90
N THR A 50 6.06 -3.07 4.84
CA THR A 50 6.75 -2.83 3.56
C THR A 50 6.53 -3.99 2.59
N ALA A 51 6.55 -5.24 3.05
CA ALA A 51 6.24 -6.40 2.20
C ALA A 51 4.78 -6.36 1.71
N ALA A 52 3.81 -6.00 2.57
CA ALA A 52 2.40 -5.85 2.20
C ALA A 52 2.17 -4.73 1.18
N ALA A 53 2.98 -3.67 1.22
CA ALA A 53 2.91 -2.52 0.33
C ALA A 53 3.44 -2.78 -1.10
N ARG A 54 4.07 -3.93 -1.37
CA ARG A 54 4.58 -4.29 -2.70
C ARG A 54 3.54 -4.16 -3.82
N ARG A 55 2.31 -4.63 -3.57
CA ARG A 55 1.20 -4.51 -4.54
C ARG A 55 0.81 -3.06 -4.82
N TYR A 56 0.98 -2.16 -3.84
CA TYR A 56 0.73 -0.74 -4.04
C TYR A 56 1.80 -0.14 -4.96
N LEU A 57 3.08 -0.42 -4.69
CA LEU A 57 4.18 0.03 -5.55
C LEU A 57 4.03 -0.48 -6.99
N LEU A 58 3.70 -1.76 -7.18
CA LEU A 58 3.42 -2.33 -8.50
C LEU A 58 2.33 -1.53 -9.24
N LYS A 59 1.22 -1.20 -8.56
CA LYS A 59 0.15 -0.39 -9.17
C LYS A 59 0.63 1.01 -9.57
N CYS A 60 1.48 1.63 -8.77
CA CYS A 60 2.08 2.93 -9.12
C CYS A 60 2.95 2.82 -10.37
N VAL A 61 3.86 1.85 -10.40
CA VAL A 61 4.75 1.58 -11.55
C VAL A 61 3.95 1.30 -12.83
N MET A 62 2.86 0.54 -12.73
CA MET A 62 2.00 0.23 -13.89
C MET A 62 1.21 1.43 -14.40
N ARG A 63 1.04 2.48 -13.60
CA ARG A 63 0.28 3.69 -13.97
C ARG A 63 1.17 4.84 -14.47
N MET A 64 2.47 4.80 -14.18
CA MET A 64 3.42 5.78 -14.70
C MET A 64 3.48 5.75 -16.22
N THR A 65 3.90 6.83 -16.87
CA THR A 65 4.32 6.80 -18.27
C THR A 65 5.68 6.09 -18.40
N ILE A 66 6.06 5.69 -19.61
CA ILE A 66 7.39 5.11 -19.86
C ILE A 66 8.49 6.10 -19.47
N THR A 67 8.32 7.39 -19.81
CA THR A 67 9.27 8.45 -19.48
C THR A 67 9.42 8.66 -17.97
N GLU A 68 8.32 8.66 -17.22
CA GLU A 68 8.38 8.76 -15.75
C GLU A 68 9.11 7.57 -15.14
N LEU A 69 8.81 6.35 -15.61
CA LEU A 69 9.41 5.15 -15.06
C LEU A 69 10.89 5.00 -15.45
N ALA A 70 11.28 5.42 -16.64
CA ALA A 70 12.67 5.40 -17.09
C ALA A 70 13.57 6.36 -16.29
N ASN A 71 12.99 7.42 -15.72
CA ASN A 71 13.70 8.43 -14.92
C ASN A 71 13.41 8.31 -13.43
N ILE A 72 12.82 7.19 -12.97
CA ILE A 72 12.50 7.03 -11.56
C ILE A 72 13.80 6.90 -10.75
N ASP A 73 13.96 7.76 -9.74
CA ASP A 73 15.08 7.66 -8.81
C ASP A 73 14.70 6.82 -7.57
N ILE A 74 15.73 6.45 -6.80
CA ILE A 74 15.57 5.63 -5.61
C ILE A 74 14.72 6.31 -4.53
N ALA A 75 14.74 7.64 -4.47
CA ALA A 75 14.00 8.43 -3.48
C ALA A 75 12.50 8.44 -3.78
N THR A 76 12.13 8.61 -5.05
CA THR A 76 10.76 8.58 -5.56
C THR A 76 10.17 7.19 -5.42
N ALA A 77 10.92 6.15 -5.83
CA ALA A 77 10.51 4.75 -5.64
C ALA A 77 10.32 4.44 -4.15
N GLY A 78 11.29 4.84 -3.31
CA GLY A 78 11.21 4.69 -1.86
C GLY A 78 10.01 5.42 -1.26
N GLY A 79 9.71 6.64 -1.70
CA GLY A 79 8.57 7.43 -1.25
C GLY A 79 7.22 6.82 -1.63
N LEU A 80 7.09 6.28 -2.85
CA LEU A 80 5.89 5.54 -3.26
C LEU A 80 5.68 4.30 -2.40
N TRP A 81 6.75 3.52 -2.18
CA TRP A 81 6.66 2.32 -1.38
C TRP A 81 6.37 2.65 0.10
N GLY A 82 7.02 3.67 0.66
CA GLY A 82 6.83 4.14 2.02
C GLY A 82 5.40 4.60 2.31
N ARG A 83 4.78 5.35 1.39
CA ARG A 83 3.34 5.70 1.47
C ARG A 83 2.45 4.46 1.52
N GLY A 84 2.76 3.44 0.75
CA GLY A 84 2.07 2.15 0.82
C GLY A 84 2.27 1.46 2.17
N ALA A 85 3.48 1.52 2.74
CA ALA A 85 3.83 0.86 4.00
C ALA A 85 3.11 1.48 5.20
N ILE A 86 3.06 2.82 5.32
CA ILE A 86 2.28 3.47 6.38
C ILE A 86 0.78 3.18 6.23
N GLY A 87 0.26 3.14 5.00
CA GLY A 87 -1.11 2.71 4.72
C GLY A 87 -1.39 1.27 5.17
N ALA A 88 -0.46 0.35 4.92
CA ALA A 88 -0.55 -1.04 5.37
C ALA A 88 -0.50 -1.16 6.90
N ALA A 89 0.37 -0.38 7.56
CA ALA A 89 0.45 -0.34 9.02
C ALA A 89 -0.86 0.15 9.65
N ARG A 90 -1.42 1.27 9.13
CA ARG A 90 -2.72 1.81 9.55
C ARG A 90 -3.85 0.80 9.34
N TRP A 91 -3.87 0.11 8.20
CA TRP A 91 -4.84 -0.97 7.94
C TRP A 91 -4.71 -2.12 8.93
N ARG A 92 -3.49 -2.58 9.20
CA ARG A 92 -3.19 -3.63 10.17
C ARG A 92 -3.66 -3.26 11.58
N ALA A 93 -3.45 -2.02 12.01
CA ALA A 93 -3.93 -1.54 13.30
C ALA A 93 -5.47 -1.56 13.39
N ARG A 94 -6.17 -1.14 12.33
CA ARG A 94 -7.65 -1.20 12.25
C ARG A 94 -8.18 -2.62 12.30
N ALA A 95 -7.50 -3.57 11.64
CA ALA A 95 -7.91 -4.98 11.66
C ALA A 95 -7.76 -5.63 13.04
N LYS A 96 -6.88 -5.11 13.90
CA LYS A 96 -6.71 -5.55 15.29
C LYS A 96 -7.67 -4.86 16.26
N ALA A 97 -8.25 -3.72 15.88
CA ALA A 97 -9.23 -3.06 16.71
C ALA A 97 -10.45 -3.99 16.85
N PRO A 98 -10.92 -4.27 18.08
CA PRO A 98 -12.14 -5.04 18.26
C PRO A 98 -13.25 -4.32 17.48
N ARG A 99 -13.91 -5.04 16.57
CA ARG A 99 -15.13 -4.55 15.90
C ARG A 99 -16.08 -4.17 17.03
N GLN A 100 -16.25 -2.87 17.29
CA GLN A 100 -17.31 -2.39 18.16
C GLN A 100 -18.61 -2.79 17.47
N VAL A 101 -19.17 -3.92 17.89
CA VAL A 101 -20.55 -4.27 17.57
C VAL A 101 -21.37 -3.18 18.25
N PRO A 102 -22.12 -2.34 17.51
CA PRO A 102 -22.99 -1.38 18.15
C PRO A 102 -23.91 -2.17 19.08
N ALA A 103 -23.91 -1.80 20.36
CA ALA A 103 -24.81 -2.35 21.36
C ALA A 103 -26.23 -1.84 21.07
N THR A 104 -26.84 -2.30 19.97
CA THR A 104 -28.24 -2.08 19.66
C THR A 104 -28.98 -3.39 19.84
N SER A 105 -29.05 -3.84 21.09
CA SER A 105 -30.03 -4.83 21.53
C SER A 105 -31.11 -4.12 22.34
N GLU A 106 -31.88 -3.26 21.68
CA GLU A 106 -33.23 -2.96 22.18
C GLU A 106 -34.16 -4.03 21.58
N PRO A 107 -34.66 -4.99 22.37
CA PRO A 107 -35.63 -5.95 21.85
C PRO A 107 -36.90 -5.17 21.50
N LEU A 108 -37.34 -5.28 20.25
CA LEU A 108 -38.64 -4.81 19.79
C LEU A 108 -39.72 -5.33 20.76
N ARG A 109 -40.19 -4.48 21.68
CA ARG A 109 -41.39 -4.75 22.49
C ARG A 109 -42.54 -4.98 21.53
N ARG A 110 -42.86 -6.24 21.26
CA ARG A 110 -44.11 -6.62 20.59
C ARG A 110 -45.24 -6.12 21.48
N LYS A 111 -45.96 -5.09 21.04
CA LYS A 111 -47.23 -4.69 21.66
C LYS A 111 -48.17 -5.90 21.59
N PRO A 112 -48.86 -6.26 22.68
CA PRO A 112 -49.90 -7.28 22.61
C PRO A 112 -51.01 -6.78 21.67
N ARG A 113 -51.47 -7.68 20.79
CA ARG A 113 -52.65 -7.48 19.94
C ARG A 113 -53.85 -7.14 20.82
N ALA A 114 -54.56 -6.07 20.48
CA ALA A 114 -55.96 -5.88 20.82
C ALA A 114 -56.81 -6.53 19.73
#